data_AF-A0AAQ3RKJ7-F1
#
_entry.id   AF-A0AAQ3RKJ7-F1
#
_cell.length_a   1.000
_cell.length_b   1.000
_cell.length_c   1.000
_cell.angle_alpha   90.00
_cell.angle_beta   90.00
_cell.angle_gamma   90.00
#
_symmetry.space_group_name_H-M   'P 1'
#
loop_
_entity.id
_entity.type
_entity.pdbx_description
1 polymer ?
#
loop_
_entity_poly.entity_id
_entity_poly.type
_entity_poly.pdbx_seq_one_letter_code
_entity_poly.pdbx_strand_id
1 'polypeptide(L)'
;MNCLKLFFILSLFFSGSAVGFQYWKMAQNWPRGFCKYNTCDASKTKPLKFTIHGLWPSDYGKQQPEFCSVNNRSSVNLTKELVVKLNQDWPSYDALTNTEFWSHEWRKHGSCSLLSQIDYFKLALEIYAKNDIQQILGNSNISSGNTYEVNKIIMAIRISRIGVQPQLICQNGDLIDIRLCLNNNPIPQYINCPPSRLSCPINVSFI
;
A
#
# COMPACT_ATOMS: atom_id res chain seq x y z
N MET A 1 45.26 -3.42 -46.00
CA MET A 1 44.98 -2.16 -45.27
C MET A 1 43.74 -2.40 -44.41
N ASN A 2 43.93 -2.87 -43.18
CA ASN A 2 42.83 -3.20 -42.26
C ASN A 2 42.54 -1.99 -41.37
N CYS A 3 41.35 -1.40 -41.52
CA CYS A 3 40.88 -0.35 -40.61
C CYS A 3 40.07 -1.01 -39.50
N LEU A 4 40.75 -1.33 -38.39
CA LEU A 4 40.13 -1.87 -37.19
C LEU A 4 39.30 -0.74 -36.53
N LYS A 5 37.99 -0.73 -36.76
CA LYS A 5 37.07 0.18 -36.07
C LYS A 5 36.87 -0.32 -34.63
N LEU A 6 37.60 0.29 -33.69
CA LEU A 6 37.35 0.14 -32.26
C LEU A 6 35.98 0.77 -31.94
N PHE A 7 34.98 -0.06 -31.66
CA PHE A 7 33.75 0.40 -31.03
C PHE A 7 34.00 0.56 -29.54
N PHE A 8 34.22 1.80 -29.09
CA PHE A 8 34.09 2.15 -27.68
C PHE A 8 32.60 2.05 -27.31
N ILE A 9 32.19 0.89 -26.77
CA ILE A 9 30.92 0.80 -26.05
C ILE A 9 31.16 1.53 -24.73
N LEU A 10 30.77 2.80 -24.67
CA LEU A 10 30.68 3.55 -23.44
C LEU A 10 29.53 2.94 -22.63
N SER A 11 29.81 1.87 -21.90
CA SER A 11 28.91 1.33 -20.90
C SER A 11 28.75 2.38 -19.81
N LEU A 12 27.73 3.23 -19.97
CA LEU A 12 27.21 4.10 -18.93
C LEU A 12 26.68 3.20 -17.81
N PHE A 13 27.56 2.81 -16.90
CA PHE A 13 27.17 2.37 -15.58
C PHE A 13 26.52 3.58 -14.90
N PHE A 14 25.20 3.67 -15.00
CA PHE A 14 24.39 4.61 -14.22
C PHE A 14 24.40 4.15 -12.76
N SER A 15 25.51 4.37 -12.07
CA SER A 15 25.60 4.25 -10.63
C SER A 15 24.93 5.47 -10.00
N GLY A 16 23.76 5.24 -9.39
CA GLY A 16 22.84 6.10 -8.63
C GLY A 16 23.21 7.58 -8.38
N SER A 17 22.28 8.53 -8.41
CA SER A 17 20.91 8.45 -7.88
C SER A 17 20.05 9.55 -8.51
N ALA A 18 18.83 9.23 -8.95
CA ALA A 18 17.78 10.22 -9.12
C ALA A 18 16.78 9.98 -8.00
N VAL A 19 16.50 10.99 -7.18
CA VAL A 19 15.56 10.98 -6.05
C VAL A 19 14.38 10.06 -6.34
N GLY A 20 14.32 8.91 -5.67
CA GLY A 20 13.34 7.88 -6.00
C GLY A 20 13.39 6.75 -4.98
N PHE A 21 12.23 6.14 -4.75
CA PHE A 21 12.05 5.01 -3.84
C PHE A 21 12.22 3.68 -4.60
N GLN A 22 12.52 2.59 -3.91
CA GLN A 22 12.80 1.29 -4.55
C GLN A 22 11.54 0.46 -4.88
N TYR A 23 10.47 0.57 -4.09
CA TYR A 23 9.23 -0.16 -4.32
C TYR A 23 8.01 0.54 -3.71
N TRP A 24 6.83 0.26 -4.24
CA TRP A 24 5.56 0.69 -3.67
C TRP A 24 5.07 -0.29 -2.62
N LYS A 25 4.49 0.24 -1.54
CA LYS A 25 3.75 -0.54 -0.55
C LYS A 25 2.31 -0.06 -0.53
N MET A 26 1.39 -0.91 -1.02
CA MET A 26 -0.04 -0.69 -0.95
C MET A 26 -0.55 -1.23 0.38
N ALA A 27 -0.79 -0.35 1.34
CA ALA A 27 -1.35 -0.68 2.65
C ALA A 27 -2.88 -0.65 2.62
N GLN A 28 -3.50 -1.70 3.11
CA GLN A 28 -4.95 -1.84 3.14
C GLN A 28 -5.41 -2.14 4.56
N ASN A 29 -6.21 -1.23 5.11
CA ASN A 29 -6.71 -1.28 6.46
C ASN A 29 -7.89 -2.26 6.57
N TRP A 30 -7.91 -3.05 7.64
CA TRP A 30 -9.10 -3.77 8.08
C TRP A 30 -9.85 -2.91 9.11
N PRO A 31 -11.00 -2.31 8.78
CA PRO A 31 -11.58 -1.25 9.60
C PRO A 31 -11.94 -1.71 11.02
N ARG A 32 -12.47 -2.92 11.19
CA ARG A 32 -12.81 -3.45 12.52
C ARG A 32 -11.57 -3.67 13.39
N GLY A 33 -10.50 -4.21 12.80
CA GLY A 33 -9.21 -4.39 13.47
C GLY A 33 -8.65 -3.06 13.94
N PHE A 34 -8.59 -2.07 13.05
CA PHE A 34 -8.12 -0.73 13.38
C PHE A 34 -8.96 -0.03 14.44
N CYS A 35 -10.29 -0.06 14.30
CA CYS A 35 -11.22 0.61 15.21
C CYS A 35 -11.40 -0.08 16.56
N LYS A 36 -10.87 -1.30 16.74
CA LYS A 36 -10.76 -1.91 18.06
C LYS A 36 -9.76 -1.16 18.96
N TYR A 37 -8.76 -0.52 18.37
CA TYR A 37 -7.66 0.14 19.09
C TYR A 37 -7.63 1.65 18.93
N ASN A 38 -8.48 2.21 18.08
CA ASN A 38 -8.56 3.64 17.80
C ASN A 38 -10.00 4.12 17.96
N THR A 39 -10.17 5.36 18.39
CA THR A 39 -11.49 5.99 18.42
C THR A 39 -11.97 6.19 16.98
N CYS A 40 -12.99 5.44 16.60
CA CYS A 40 -13.60 5.53 15.28
C CYS A 40 -15.05 5.95 15.32
N ASP A 41 -15.52 6.51 14.21
CA ASP A 41 -16.94 6.64 13.94
C ASP A 41 -17.55 5.25 13.63
N ALA A 42 -18.34 4.74 14.58
CA ALA A 42 -18.96 3.41 14.47
C ALA A 42 -19.87 3.26 13.24
N SER A 43 -20.44 4.35 12.71
CA SER A 43 -21.27 4.32 11.50
C SER A 43 -20.45 3.93 10.26
N LYS A 44 -19.14 4.19 10.30
CA LYS A 44 -18.17 3.84 9.26
C LYS A 44 -17.55 2.45 9.47
N THR A 45 -18.18 1.53 10.21
CA THR A 45 -17.56 0.21 10.54
C THR A 45 -18.38 -1.04 10.17
N LYS A 46 -19.55 -0.92 9.50
CA LYS A 46 -20.44 -2.08 9.23
C LYS A 46 -21.14 -2.08 7.86
N PRO A 47 -21.25 -3.26 7.20
CA PRO A 47 -20.19 -4.25 6.96
C PRO A 47 -19.21 -3.73 5.89
N LEU A 48 -17.90 -3.93 6.10
CA LEU A 48 -16.87 -3.33 5.27
C LEU A 48 -15.83 -4.34 4.84
N LYS A 49 -15.32 -4.12 3.63
CA LYS A 49 -14.13 -4.75 3.06
C LYS A 49 -12.86 -4.08 3.60
N PHE A 50 -11.70 -4.65 3.28
CA PHE A 50 -10.44 -3.90 3.34
C PHE A 50 -10.57 -2.60 2.55
N THR A 51 -9.97 -1.52 3.02
CA THR A 51 -9.92 -0.22 2.33
C THR A 51 -8.51 0.31 2.28
N ILE A 52 -8.25 1.27 1.40
CA ILE A 52 -6.93 1.85 1.24
C ILE A 52 -6.55 2.59 2.53
N HIS A 53 -5.39 2.25 3.08
CA HIS A 53 -4.70 3.07 4.06
C HIS A 53 -3.78 4.04 3.33
N GLY A 54 -2.92 3.51 2.46
CA GLY A 54 -2.14 4.33 1.55
C GLY A 54 -1.20 3.59 0.62
N LEU A 55 -0.61 4.36 -0.31
CA LEU A 55 0.37 3.89 -1.28
C LEU A 55 1.72 4.52 -0.96
N TRP A 56 2.66 3.74 -0.43
CA TRP A 56 3.86 4.30 0.18
C TRP A 56 5.11 3.98 -0.63
N PRO A 57 5.77 4.99 -1.22
CA PRO A 57 7.18 4.93 -1.60
C PRO A 57 8.01 4.30 -0.48
N SER A 58 8.78 3.25 -0.78
CA SER A 58 9.51 2.48 0.22
C SER A 58 10.88 2.04 -0.28
N ASP A 59 11.81 1.88 0.66
CA ASP A 59 13.19 1.44 0.41
C ASP A 59 13.52 0.18 1.22
N TYR A 60 14.39 -0.67 0.66
CA TYR A 60 14.84 -1.89 1.33
C TYR A 60 15.79 -1.54 2.47
N GLY A 61 15.53 -2.08 3.67
CA GLY A 61 16.42 -1.95 4.81
C GLY A 61 16.58 -0.52 5.35
N LYS A 62 15.80 0.44 4.84
CA LYS A 62 15.79 1.85 5.25
C LYS A 62 14.41 2.27 5.72
N GLN A 63 14.34 3.39 6.43
CA GLN A 63 13.07 4.04 6.71
C GLN A 63 12.43 4.49 5.39
N GLN A 64 11.10 4.44 5.34
CA GLN A 64 10.37 4.94 4.18
C GLN A 64 10.62 6.45 4.03
N PRO A 65 10.81 6.96 2.80
CA PRO A 65 10.88 8.40 2.59
C PRO A 65 9.55 9.03 2.98
N GLU A 66 9.62 10.14 3.71
CA GLU A 66 8.45 10.86 4.21
C GLU A 66 8.62 12.38 4.03
N PHE A 67 7.52 13.09 3.77
CA PHE A 67 7.47 14.56 3.70
C PHE A 67 8.47 15.19 2.72
N CYS A 68 8.56 14.66 1.49
CA CYS A 68 9.58 15.05 0.51
C CYS A 68 9.32 16.37 -0.24
N SER A 69 8.12 16.95 -0.13
CA SER A 69 7.83 18.26 -0.73
C SER A 69 8.15 19.39 0.24
N VAL A 70 8.72 20.48 -0.28
CA VAL A 70 8.99 21.70 0.52
C VAL A 70 7.70 22.44 0.89
N ASN A 71 6.63 22.26 0.10
CA ASN A 71 5.30 22.85 0.35
C ASN A 71 4.38 21.87 1.08
N ASN A 72 4.58 21.75 2.39
CA ASN A 72 3.84 20.86 3.28
C ASN A 72 2.42 21.33 3.67
N ARG A 73 1.92 22.41 3.07
CA ARG A 73 0.64 23.03 3.42
C ARG A 73 -0.50 22.79 2.42
N SER A 74 -0.23 22.17 1.28
CA SER A 74 -1.25 21.96 0.26
C SER A 74 -2.25 20.90 0.70
N SER A 75 -3.51 21.30 0.88
CA SER A 75 -4.64 20.38 0.86
C SER A 75 -4.69 19.65 -0.48
N VAL A 76 -5.31 18.46 -0.50
CA VAL A 76 -5.51 17.76 -1.76
C VAL A 76 -6.44 18.56 -2.68
N ASN A 77 -6.04 18.72 -3.94
CA ASN A 77 -6.87 19.33 -4.98
C ASN A 77 -7.20 18.28 -6.04
N LEU A 78 -8.36 17.64 -5.88
CA LEU A 78 -8.77 16.47 -6.65
C LEU A 78 -10.05 16.76 -7.44
N THR A 79 -10.17 16.11 -8.59
CA THR A 79 -11.41 16.13 -9.38
C THR A 79 -12.57 15.52 -8.60
N LYS A 80 -13.81 15.96 -8.86
CA LYS A 80 -15.02 15.38 -8.26
C LYS A 80 -15.11 13.86 -8.43
N GLU A 81 -14.73 13.35 -9.61
CA GLU A 81 -14.74 11.91 -9.88
C GLU A 81 -13.81 11.12 -8.94
N LEU A 82 -12.57 11.61 -8.75
CA LEU A 82 -11.63 10.99 -7.81
C LEU A 82 -12.16 11.02 -6.38
N VAL A 83 -12.75 12.14 -5.94
CA VAL A 83 -13.32 12.27 -4.60
C VAL A 83 -14.40 11.21 -4.34
N VAL A 84 -15.26 10.93 -5.34
CA VAL A 84 -16.29 9.88 -5.21
C VAL A 84 -15.66 8.50 -4.99
N LYS A 85 -14.65 8.14 -5.80
CA LYS A 85 -13.95 6.85 -5.68
C LYS A 85 -13.19 6.73 -4.34
N LEU A 86 -12.49 7.79 -3.95
CA LEU A 86 -11.75 7.82 -2.68
C LEU A 86 -12.67 7.76 -1.46
N ASN A 87 -13.85 8.38 -1.50
CA ASN A 87 -14.83 8.26 -0.42
C ASN A 87 -15.30 6.81 -0.21
N GLN A 88 -15.35 6.01 -1.29
CA GLN A 88 -15.77 4.61 -1.24
C GLN A 88 -14.64 3.69 -0.77
N ASP A 89 -13.43 3.90 -1.30
CA ASP A 89 -12.33 2.93 -1.18
C ASP A 89 -11.20 3.38 -0.25
N TRP A 90 -11.12 4.65 0.11
CA TRP A 90 -10.09 5.24 0.98
C TRP A 90 -10.68 6.15 2.08
N PRO A 91 -11.70 5.72 2.84
CA PRO A 91 -12.29 6.56 3.88
C PRO A 91 -11.34 6.75 5.07
N SER A 92 -11.54 7.85 5.80
CA SER A 92 -11.02 8.03 7.15
C SER A 92 -11.98 7.40 8.17
N TYR A 93 -11.43 6.63 9.11
CA TYR A 93 -12.19 5.98 10.18
C TYR A 93 -12.13 6.73 11.51
N ASP A 94 -11.14 7.58 11.70
CA ASP A 94 -10.92 8.33 12.94
C ASP A 94 -11.58 9.71 12.89
N ALA A 95 -11.13 10.63 13.75
CA ALA A 95 -11.66 11.99 13.86
C ALA A 95 -11.38 12.87 12.63
N LEU A 96 -10.52 12.46 11.71
CA LEU A 96 -10.23 13.20 10.49
C LEU A 96 -11.37 13.07 9.48
N THR A 97 -11.63 14.15 8.75
CA THR A 97 -12.37 14.05 7.49
C THR A 97 -11.57 13.25 6.47
N ASN A 98 -12.26 12.68 5.47
CA ASN A 98 -11.59 11.95 4.40
C ASN A 98 -10.54 12.84 3.68
N THR A 99 -10.87 14.10 3.41
CA THR A 99 -9.96 15.05 2.77
C THR A 99 -8.71 15.33 3.60
N GLU A 100 -8.83 15.44 4.93
CA GLU A 100 -7.68 15.61 5.82
C GLU A 100 -6.80 14.37 5.81
N PHE A 101 -7.39 13.18 5.84
CA PHE A 101 -6.66 11.92 5.75
C PHE A 101 -5.91 11.79 4.42
N TRP A 102 -6.57 12.06 3.28
CA TRP A 102 -5.91 12.06 1.98
C TRP A 102 -4.79 13.11 1.90
N SER A 103 -4.99 14.28 2.50
CA SER A 103 -3.95 15.32 2.58
C SER A 103 -2.76 14.89 3.41
N HIS A 104 -2.98 14.15 4.49
CA HIS A 104 -1.92 13.53 5.27
C HIS A 104 -1.14 12.51 4.43
N GLU A 105 -1.82 11.55 3.82
CA GLU A 105 -1.21 10.49 3.01
C GLU A 105 -0.44 11.04 1.82
N TRP A 106 -0.98 12.07 1.15
CA TRP A 106 -0.26 12.78 0.11
C TRP A 106 1.00 13.45 0.64
N ARG A 107 0.89 14.30 1.67
CA ARG A 107 2.04 15.05 2.20
C ARG A 107 3.12 14.12 2.70
N LYS A 108 2.75 13.09 3.44
CA LYS A 108 3.69 12.17 4.06
C LYS A 108 4.30 11.22 3.04
N HIS A 109 3.49 10.59 2.18
CA HIS A 109 3.95 9.51 1.31
C HIS A 109 3.92 9.89 -0.17
N GLY A 110 2.80 10.42 -0.66
CA GLY A 110 2.64 10.78 -2.08
C GLY A 110 3.66 11.80 -2.58
N SER A 111 4.07 12.77 -1.74
CA SER A 111 5.06 13.79 -2.06
C SER A 111 6.44 13.22 -2.40
N CYS A 112 6.73 11.99 -1.99
CA CYS A 112 7.97 11.27 -2.25
C CYS A 112 7.94 10.43 -3.54
N SER A 113 6.81 10.42 -4.25
CA SER A 113 6.62 9.57 -5.44
C SER A 113 7.05 10.21 -6.77
N LEU A 114 7.34 11.51 -6.79
CA LEU A 114 7.49 12.35 -7.98
C LEU A 114 6.23 12.46 -8.86
N LEU A 115 5.09 11.86 -8.48
CA LEU A 115 3.84 11.98 -9.21
C LEU A 115 3.14 13.30 -8.88
N SER A 116 2.20 13.71 -9.74
CA SER A 116 1.20 14.70 -9.34
C SER A 116 0.25 14.11 -8.29
N GLN A 117 -0.46 14.95 -7.53
CA GLN A 117 -1.50 14.48 -6.60
C GLN A 117 -2.53 13.58 -7.30
N ILE A 118 -3.02 14.02 -8.46
CA ILE A 118 -4.03 13.32 -9.24
C ILE A 118 -3.52 11.93 -9.67
N ASP A 119 -2.29 11.85 -10.18
CA ASP A 119 -1.72 10.60 -10.65
C ASP A 119 -1.40 9.64 -9.52
N TYR A 120 -0.97 10.14 -8.35
CA TYR A 120 -0.77 9.35 -7.15
C TYR A 120 -2.06 8.66 -6.69
N PHE A 121 -3.17 9.41 -6.56
CA PHE A 121 -4.44 8.83 -6.15
C PHE A 121 -5.04 7.91 -7.20
N LYS A 122 -4.89 8.22 -8.49
CA LYS A 122 -5.28 7.31 -9.59
C LYS A 122 -4.52 5.99 -9.52
N LEU A 123 -3.20 6.04 -9.39
CA LEU A 123 -2.37 4.85 -9.29
C LEU A 123 -2.77 3.97 -8.10
N ALA A 124 -2.99 4.58 -6.93
CA ALA A 124 -3.43 3.85 -5.74
C ALA A 124 -4.79 3.15 -5.95
N LEU A 125 -5.76 3.85 -6.53
CA LEU A 125 -7.08 3.27 -6.86
C LEU A 125 -6.98 2.17 -7.92
N GLU A 126 -6.12 2.31 -8.92
CA GLU A 126 -5.90 1.29 -9.96
C GLU A 126 -5.24 0.03 -9.40
N ILE A 127 -4.25 0.18 -8.51
CA ILE A 127 -3.63 -0.95 -7.81
C ILE A 127 -4.67 -1.63 -6.92
N TYR A 128 -5.46 -0.86 -6.18
CA TYR A 128 -6.51 -1.35 -5.29
C TYR A 128 -7.60 -2.14 -6.03
N ALA A 129 -8.10 -1.62 -7.15
CA ALA A 129 -9.10 -2.31 -7.96
C ALA A 129 -8.62 -3.69 -8.48
N LYS A 130 -7.30 -3.88 -8.59
CA LYS A 130 -6.68 -5.14 -9.02
C LYS A 130 -6.32 -6.08 -7.87
N ASN A 131 -6.57 -5.75 -6.61
CA ASN A 131 -6.20 -6.59 -5.47
C ASN A 131 -7.30 -6.77 -4.42
N ASP A 132 -8.46 -7.26 -4.83
CA ASP A 132 -9.55 -7.60 -3.89
C ASP A 132 -9.13 -8.68 -2.87
N ILE A 133 -8.51 -8.24 -1.77
CA ILE A 133 -8.04 -9.09 -0.67
C ILE A 133 -9.22 -9.79 -0.04
N GLN A 134 -10.35 -9.11 0.12
CA GLN A 134 -11.54 -9.68 0.76
C GLN A 134 -12.04 -10.90 -0.02
N GLN A 135 -12.13 -10.80 -1.34
CA GLN A 135 -12.50 -11.91 -2.21
C GLN A 135 -11.46 -13.04 -2.19
N ILE A 136 -10.17 -12.71 -2.24
CA ILE A 136 -9.08 -13.70 -2.18
C ILE A 136 -9.15 -14.53 -0.88
N LEU A 137 -9.34 -13.87 0.26
CA LEU A 137 -9.50 -14.52 1.55
C LEU A 137 -10.77 -15.36 1.60
N GLY A 138 -11.90 -14.82 1.11
CA GLY A 138 -13.17 -15.52 1.04
C GLY A 138 -13.08 -16.83 0.24
N ASN A 139 -12.43 -16.80 -0.93
CA ASN A 139 -12.19 -17.99 -1.76
C ASN A 139 -11.34 -19.07 -1.07
N SER A 140 -10.60 -18.70 -0.03
CA SER A 140 -9.79 -19.60 0.79
C SER A 140 -10.45 -19.98 2.12
N ASN A 141 -11.76 -19.72 2.26
CA ASN A 141 -12.52 -19.91 3.49
C ASN A 141 -11.90 -19.16 4.69
N ILE A 142 -11.53 -17.90 4.45
CA ILE A 142 -11.04 -16.95 5.45
C ILE A 142 -12.02 -15.77 5.48
N SER A 143 -12.83 -15.71 6.52
CA SER A 143 -13.81 -14.66 6.80
C SER A 143 -13.58 -14.04 8.17
N SER A 144 -14.01 -12.78 8.33
CA SER A 144 -14.00 -12.07 9.61
C SER A 144 -14.87 -12.77 10.66
N GLY A 145 -14.56 -12.58 11.94
CA GLY A 145 -15.17 -13.25 13.09
C GLY A 145 -14.46 -14.53 13.53
N ASN A 146 -13.27 -14.85 12.98
CA ASN A 146 -12.57 -16.10 13.22
C ASN A 146 -11.06 -15.87 13.44
N THR A 147 -10.38 -16.90 13.94
CA THR A 147 -8.92 -16.92 14.08
C THR A 147 -8.31 -17.88 13.06
N TYR A 148 -7.17 -17.51 12.48
CA TYR A 148 -6.47 -18.31 11.48
C TYR A 148 -4.97 -18.33 11.76
N GLU A 149 -4.30 -19.41 11.37
CA GLU A 149 -2.85 -19.37 11.27
C GLU A 149 -2.41 -18.28 10.29
N VAL A 150 -1.41 -17.49 10.67
CA VAL A 150 -0.85 -16.39 9.85
C VAL A 150 -0.42 -16.90 8.47
N ASN A 151 0.14 -18.11 8.42
CA ASN A 151 0.54 -18.76 7.17
C ASN A 151 -0.64 -19.09 6.26
N LYS A 152 -1.82 -19.38 6.80
CA LYS A 152 -3.02 -19.62 5.99
C LYS A 152 -3.42 -18.35 5.22
N ILE A 153 -3.39 -17.19 5.88
CA ILE A 153 -3.69 -15.89 5.25
C ILE A 153 -2.63 -15.52 4.21
N ILE A 154 -1.34 -15.68 4.56
CA ILE A 154 -0.22 -15.44 3.64
C ILE A 154 -0.34 -16.33 2.40
N MET A 155 -0.61 -17.62 2.57
CA MET A 155 -0.72 -18.57 1.48
C MET A 155 -1.93 -18.29 0.59
N ALA A 156 -3.09 -17.92 1.15
CA ALA A 156 -4.26 -17.52 0.38
C ALA A 156 -3.93 -16.40 -0.62
N ILE A 157 -3.19 -15.39 -0.19
CA ILE A 157 -2.76 -14.29 -1.07
C ILE A 157 -1.67 -14.76 -2.05
N ARG A 158 -0.69 -15.53 -1.59
CA ARG A 158 0.44 -16.00 -2.41
C ARG A 158 0.00 -16.89 -3.57
N ILE A 159 -0.99 -17.76 -3.39
CA ILE A 159 -1.49 -18.66 -4.45
C ILE A 159 -2.60 -18.04 -5.30
N SER A 160 -3.06 -16.84 -4.95
CA SER A 160 -4.02 -16.08 -5.75
C SER A 160 -3.35 -15.45 -6.98
N ARG A 161 -4.14 -14.72 -7.79
CA ARG A 161 -3.63 -13.89 -8.89
C ARG A 161 -2.58 -12.84 -8.49
N ILE A 162 -2.47 -12.52 -7.21
CA ILE A 162 -1.44 -11.61 -6.68
C ILE A 162 -0.06 -12.28 -6.71
N GLY A 163 0.02 -13.60 -6.49
CA GLY A 163 1.22 -14.40 -6.75
C GLY A 163 2.42 -14.12 -5.83
N VAL A 164 2.28 -13.29 -4.79
CA VAL A 164 3.39 -12.83 -3.96
C VAL A 164 3.06 -12.84 -2.48
N GLN A 165 4.11 -12.81 -1.65
CA GLN A 165 4.00 -12.77 -0.20
C GLN A 165 3.64 -11.35 0.29
N PRO A 166 2.52 -11.17 1.02
CA PRO A 166 2.15 -9.91 1.65
C PRO A 166 2.90 -9.68 2.98
N GLN A 167 2.75 -8.47 3.55
CA GLN A 167 2.97 -8.23 4.98
C GLN A 167 1.62 -8.18 5.69
N LEU A 168 1.50 -8.88 6.81
CA LEU A 168 0.36 -8.75 7.72
C LEU A 168 0.80 -7.89 8.91
N ILE A 169 -0.06 -6.95 9.29
CA ILE A 169 0.14 -6.10 10.46
C ILE A 169 -0.95 -6.43 11.46
N CYS A 170 -0.51 -6.72 12.69
CA CYS A 170 -1.41 -7.02 13.78
C CYS A 170 -1.12 -6.11 14.97
N GLN A 171 -2.15 -5.88 15.77
CA GLN A 171 -2.06 -5.25 17.08
C GLN A 171 -2.71 -6.19 18.08
N ASN A 172 -1.98 -6.56 19.13
CA ASN A 172 -2.41 -7.52 20.17
C ASN A 172 -3.04 -8.83 19.60
N GLY A 173 -2.56 -9.29 18.44
CA GLY A 173 -3.02 -10.50 17.77
C GLY A 173 -4.21 -10.33 16.83
N ASP A 174 -4.85 -9.17 16.79
CA ASP A 174 -5.88 -8.86 15.81
C ASP A 174 -5.27 -8.28 14.53
N LEU A 175 -5.73 -8.77 13.37
CA LEU A 175 -5.35 -8.26 12.06
C LEU A 175 -5.90 -6.84 11.87
N ILE A 176 -5.01 -5.88 11.59
CA ILE A 176 -5.39 -4.48 11.36
C ILE A 176 -5.08 -4.00 9.95
N ASP A 177 -4.09 -4.56 9.26
CA ASP A 177 -3.69 -4.10 7.92
C ASP A 177 -2.99 -5.23 7.14
N ILE A 178 -3.24 -5.32 5.84
CA ILE A 178 -2.50 -6.17 4.92
C ILE A 178 -1.84 -5.28 3.86
N ARG A 179 -0.53 -5.50 3.65
CA ARG A 179 0.27 -4.72 2.70
C ARG A 179 0.76 -5.59 1.57
N LEU A 180 0.57 -5.09 0.35
CA LEU A 180 1.09 -5.67 -0.89
C LEU A 180 2.21 -4.79 -1.43
N CYS A 181 3.25 -5.40 -1.99
CA CYS A 181 4.39 -4.67 -2.52
C CYS A 181 4.42 -4.77 -4.04
N LEU A 182 4.79 -3.67 -4.71
CA LEU A 182 4.95 -3.62 -6.15
C LEU A 182 6.30 -2.96 -6.48
N ASN A 183 6.95 -3.38 -7.56
CA ASN A 183 8.16 -2.69 -8.01
C ASN A 183 7.83 -1.24 -8.45
N ASN A 184 8.85 -0.40 -8.57
CA ASN A 184 8.72 1.01 -8.95
C ASN A 184 8.74 1.23 -10.47
N ASN A 185 8.45 0.20 -11.28
CA ASN A 185 8.37 0.32 -12.73
C ASN A 185 7.19 1.24 -13.14
N PRO A 186 7.22 1.84 -14.34
CA PRO A 186 6.12 2.68 -14.84
C PRO A 186 4.75 1.98 -14.82
N ILE A 187 4.74 0.66 -15.00
CA ILE A 187 3.59 -0.21 -14.74
C ILE A 187 3.99 -1.13 -13.58
N PRO A 188 3.60 -0.81 -12.33
CA PRO A 188 3.99 -1.58 -11.17
C PRO A 188 3.51 -3.03 -11.24
N GLN A 189 4.41 -3.97 -10.99
CA GLN A 189 4.13 -5.41 -10.88
C GLN A 189 4.28 -5.85 -9.43
N TYR A 190 3.43 -6.79 -8.99
CA TYR A 190 3.53 -7.33 -7.63
C TYR A 190 4.88 -8.02 -7.40
N ILE A 191 5.45 -7.77 -6.22
CA ILE A 191 6.69 -8.39 -5.74
C ILE A 191 6.48 -8.88 -4.30
N ASN A 192 7.30 -9.83 -3.86
CA ASN A 192 7.32 -10.22 -2.45
C ASN A 192 7.67 -9.00 -1.60
N CYS A 193 6.87 -8.73 -0.57
CA CYS A 193 7.23 -7.72 0.40
C CYS A 193 8.47 -8.15 1.19
N PRO A 194 9.35 -7.20 1.57
CA PRO A 194 10.44 -7.49 2.50
C PRO A 194 9.90 -8.05 3.84
N PRO A 195 10.70 -8.82 4.59
CA PRO A 195 10.32 -9.24 5.93
C PRO A 195 10.00 -8.03 6.81
N SER A 196 8.88 -8.07 7.54
CA SER A 196 8.49 -7.04 8.51
C SER A 196 8.95 -7.43 9.92
N ARG A 197 9.48 -6.47 10.69
CA ARG A 197 9.74 -6.65 12.13
C ARG A 197 8.47 -6.67 12.97
N LEU A 198 7.41 -6.02 12.49
CA LEU A 198 6.08 -6.04 13.09
C LEU A 198 5.38 -7.31 12.57
N SER A 199 5.55 -8.41 13.28
CA SER A 199 4.97 -9.70 12.92
C SER A 199 3.69 -9.95 13.71
N CYS A 200 2.69 -10.45 13.01
CA CYS A 200 1.55 -11.10 13.63
C CYS A 200 1.98 -12.36 14.41
N PRO A 201 1.25 -12.76 15.46
CA PRO A 201 1.44 -14.06 16.11
C PRO A 201 1.10 -15.22 15.15
N ILE A 202 1.43 -16.45 15.56
CA ILE A 202 1.11 -17.68 14.78
C ILE A 202 -0.38 -17.73 14.45
N ASN A 203 -1.24 -17.42 15.41
CA ASN A 203 -2.69 -17.38 15.25
C ASN A 203 -3.18 -15.94 15.30
N VAL A 204 -3.78 -15.49 14.21
CA VAL A 204 -4.26 -14.13 14.00
C VAL A 204 -5.77 -14.09 14.07
N SER A 205 -6.28 -13.20 14.91
CA SER A 205 -7.70 -12.93 15.01
C SER A 205 -8.11 -11.95 13.90
N PHE A 206 -9.06 -12.35 13.06
CA PHE A 206 -9.62 -11.53 11.99
C PHE A 206 -11.07 -11.21 12.39
N ILE A 207 -11.27 -10.11 13.11
CA ILE A 207 -12.57 -9.72 13.75
C ILE A 207 -13.57 -9.03 12.82
#